data_AF-A0A257S1M8-F1
#
_entry.id   AF-A0A257S1M8-F1
#
_cell.length_a   1.000
_cell.length_b   1.000
_cell.length_c   1.000
_cell.angle_alpha   90.00
_cell.angle_beta   90.00
_cell.angle_gamma   90.00
#
_symmetry.space_group_name_H-M   'P 1'
#
loop_
_entity.id
_entity.type
_entity.pdbx_description
1 polymer ?
#
loop_
_entity_poly.entity_id
_entity_poly.type
_entity_poly.pdbx_seq_one_letter_code
_entity_poly.pdbx_strand_id
1 'polypeptide(L)'
;MAEPADILLRLPPTQRPAWALFDAEWYLRAYPELPCGSNPDALLDYYLAIGARQGHSPSPLFDEAFYLARNPDVAVLVAEGDYRSGFDHFCQFGHRGLSPHWLFD
;
A
#
# COMPACT_ATOMS: atom_id res chain seq x y z
N MET A 1 11.04 1.62 -15.27
CA MET A 1 9.82 2.07 -14.55
C MET A 1 10.00 1.64 -13.10
N ALA A 2 9.36 2.27 -12.10
CA ALA A 2 9.46 1.73 -10.76
C ALA A 2 8.59 0.46 -10.66
N GLU A 3 8.94 -0.45 -9.76
CA GLU A 3 8.33 -1.77 -9.68
C GLU A 3 6.97 -1.75 -8.94
N PRO A 4 6.06 -2.70 -9.23
CA PRO A 4 4.81 -2.90 -8.49
C PRO A 4 5.02 -3.14 -6.99
N ALA A 5 3.99 -2.85 -6.19
CA ALA A 5 4.07 -2.96 -4.74
C ALA A 5 4.37 -4.38 -4.24
N ASP A 6 3.86 -5.42 -4.89
CA ASP A 6 4.13 -6.81 -4.49
C ASP A 6 5.58 -7.24 -4.71
N ILE A 7 6.23 -6.73 -5.74
CA ILE A 7 7.66 -6.95 -5.96
C ILE A 7 8.44 -6.20 -4.89
N LEU A 8 8.16 -4.91 -4.71
CA LEU A 8 8.90 -4.06 -3.77
C LEU A 8 8.77 -4.54 -2.32
N LEU A 9 7.56 -4.90 -1.87
CA LEU A 9 7.34 -5.31 -0.48
C LEU A 9 7.96 -6.67 -0.14
N ARG A 10 8.30 -7.50 -1.13
CA ARG A 10 9.01 -8.78 -0.95
C ARG A 10 10.53 -8.64 -0.91
N LEU A 11 11.07 -7.48 -1.30
CA LEU A 11 12.51 -7.25 -1.21
C LEU A 11 12.98 -7.20 0.24
N PRO A 12 14.24 -7.60 0.52
CA PRO A 12 14.86 -7.35 1.80
C PRO A 12 14.72 -5.88 2.20
N PRO A 13 14.50 -5.54 3.49
CA PRO A 13 14.35 -4.16 3.95
C PRO A 13 15.45 -3.21 3.48
N THR A 14 16.69 -3.69 3.35
CA THR A 14 17.84 -2.93 2.87
C THR A 14 17.81 -2.59 1.38
N GLN A 15 16.94 -3.25 0.61
CA GLN A 15 16.76 -3.06 -0.83
C GLN A 15 15.43 -2.39 -1.19
N ARG A 16 14.58 -2.12 -0.20
CA ARG A 16 13.30 -1.43 -0.42
C ARG A 16 13.52 0.07 -0.54
N PRO A 17 12.90 0.73 -1.53
CA PRO A 17 12.87 2.18 -1.53
C PRO A 17 12.07 2.68 -0.32
N ALA A 18 12.41 3.87 0.18
CA ALA A 18 11.82 4.43 1.41
C ALA A 18 10.29 4.61 1.36
N TRP A 19 9.70 4.68 0.17
CA TRP A 19 8.26 4.83 -0.04
C TRP A 19 7.50 3.49 -0.12
N ALA A 20 8.19 2.36 -0.28
CA ALA A 20 7.57 1.04 -0.37
C ALA A 20 7.62 0.31 0.98
N LEU A 21 6.80 0.78 1.92
CA LEU A 21 6.77 0.28 3.30
C LEU A 21 5.51 -0.54 3.57
N PHE A 22 5.72 -1.62 4.31
CA PHE A 22 4.68 -2.40 4.98
C PHE A 22 5.08 -2.53 6.44
N ASP A 23 4.24 -2.02 7.33
CA ASP A 23 4.43 -2.06 8.78
C ASP A 23 3.44 -3.07 9.37
N ALA A 24 3.90 -4.29 9.60
CA ALA A 24 3.06 -5.38 10.09
C ALA A 24 2.42 -5.10 11.45
N GLU A 25 3.15 -4.46 12.37
CA GLU A 25 2.61 -4.15 13.69
C GLU A 25 1.52 -3.09 13.60
N TRP A 26 1.76 -2.03 12.82
CA TRP A 26 0.75 -1.01 12.59
C TRP A 26 -0.46 -1.59 11.83
N TYR A 27 -0.22 -2.40 10.82
CA TYR A 27 -1.27 -3.02 10.00
C TYR A 27 -2.20 -3.89 10.86
N LEU A 28 -1.66 -4.72 11.75
CA LEU A 28 -2.45 -5.50 12.69
C LEU A 28 -3.26 -4.61 13.65
N ARG A 29 -2.69 -3.50 14.13
CA ARG A 29 -3.42 -2.55 14.98
C ARG A 29 -4.56 -1.84 14.23
N ALA A 30 -4.35 -1.52 12.95
CA ALA A 30 -5.35 -0.90 12.09
C ALA A 30 -6.48 -1.87 11.70
N TYR A 31 -6.14 -3.16 11.54
CA TYR A 31 -7.06 -4.23 11.14
C TYR A 31 -6.95 -5.42 12.12
N PRO A 32 -7.52 -5.33 13.33
CA PRO A 32 -7.29 -6.32 14.40
C PRO A 32 -7.99 -7.67 14.18
N GLU A 33 -9.03 -7.70 13.35
CA GLU A 33 -9.86 -8.90 13.10
C GLU A 33 -9.32 -9.78 11.95
N LEU A 34 -8.04 -9.63 11.59
CA LEU A 34 -7.45 -10.39 10.49
C LEU A 34 -7.26 -11.88 10.85
N PRO A 35 -7.59 -12.80 9.92
CA PRO A 35 -7.55 -14.24 10.22
C PRO A 35 -6.14 -14.82 10.34
N CYS A 36 -5.11 -14.08 9.92
CA CYS A 36 -3.72 -14.55 9.85
C CYS A 36 -2.90 -14.34 11.15
N GLY A 37 -3.49 -13.74 12.20
CA GLY A 37 -2.80 -13.48 13.46
C GLY A 37 -1.68 -12.44 13.34
N SER A 38 -0.64 -12.54 14.19
CA SER A 38 0.41 -11.52 14.30
C SER A 38 1.71 -11.82 13.53
N ASN A 39 1.76 -12.88 12.73
CA ASN A 39 2.94 -13.20 11.92
C ASN A 39 3.11 -12.13 10.80
N PRO A 40 4.23 -11.39 10.76
CA PRO A 40 4.47 -10.36 9.74
C PRO A 40 4.37 -10.85 8.29
N ASP A 41 4.88 -12.05 8.00
CA ASP A 41 4.83 -12.60 6.64
C ASP A 41 3.40 -12.95 6.24
N ALA A 42 2.62 -13.52 7.17
CA ALA A 42 1.21 -13.85 6.91
C ALA A 42 0.33 -12.59 6.78
N LEU A 43 0.67 -11.52 7.50
CA LEU A 43 0.02 -10.21 7.36
C LEU A 43 0.34 -9.59 6.00
N LEU A 44 1.60 -9.66 5.56
CA LEU A 44 1.99 -9.20 4.22
C LEU A 44 1.30 -10.02 3.12
N ASP A 45 1.26 -11.35 3.26
CA ASP A 45 0.55 -12.24 2.33
C ASP A 45 -0.93 -11.86 2.23
N TYR A 46 -1.58 -11.63 3.38
CA TYR A 46 -2.97 -11.17 3.41
C TYR A 46 -3.15 -9.81 2.74
N TYR A 47 -2.28 -8.85 3.04
CA TYR A 47 -2.33 -7.52 2.43
C TYR A 47 -2.22 -7.60 0.90
N LEU A 48 -1.23 -8.34 0.38
CA LEU A 48 -1.00 -8.47 -1.06
C LEU A 48 -2.12 -9.24 -1.79
N ALA A 49 -2.71 -10.25 -1.14
CA ALA A 49 -3.76 -11.05 -1.74
C ALA A 49 -5.14 -10.38 -1.67
N ILE A 50 -5.44 -9.69 -0.58
CA ILE A 50 -6.79 -9.26 -0.22
C ILE A 50 -6.80 -7.79 0.22
N GLY A 51 -5.99 -7.43 1.22
CA GLY A 51 -6.09 -6.14 1.91
C GLY A 51 -5.93 -4.93 0.99
N ALA A 52 -4.95 -4.94 0.08
CA ALA A 52 -4.72 -3.84 -0.86
C ALA A 52 -5.97 -3.56 -1.72
N ARG A 53 -6.62 -4.61 -2.23
CA ARG A 53 -7.85 -4.48 -3.05
C ARG A 53 -9.07 -4.06 -2.24
N GLN A 54 -9.06 -4.29 -0.92
CA GLN A 54 -10.08 -3.82 0.00
C GLN A 54 -9.85 -2.37 0.46
N GLY A 55 -8.82 -1.71 -0.05
CA GLY A 55 -8.50 -0.33 0.31
C GLY A 55 -7.75 -0.22 1.64
N HIS A 56 -7.07 -1.28 2.08
CA HIS A 56 -6.26 -1.18 3.29
C HIS A 56 -5.00 -0.36 3.01
N SER A 57 -4.59 0.44 3.99
CA SER A 57 -3.28 1.08 4.00
C SER A 57 -2.21 0.08 4.49
N PRO A 58 -1.00 0.04 3.90
CA PRO A 58 0.07 -0.87 4.33
C PRO A 58 0.89 -0.35 5.52
N SER A 59 0.83 0.96 5.80
CA SER A 59 1.66 1.62 6.81
C SER A 59 1.03 2.97 7.20
N PRO A 60 1.45 3.60 8.31
CA PRO A 60 0.98 4.94 8.68
C PRO A 60 1.47 6.06 7.74
N LEU A 61 2.38 5.74 6.81
CA LEU A 61 2.96 6.72 5.88
C LEU A 61 2.20 6.79 4.55
N PHE A 62 1.20 5.93 4.37
CA PHE A 62 0.36 5.91 3.18
C PHE A 62 -1.11 5.74 3.57
N ASP A 63 -1.96 6.65 3.12
CA ASP A 63 -3.39 6.62 3.31
C ASP A 63 -4.07 6.35 1.97
N GLU A 64 -4.55 5.12 1.79
CA GLU A 64 -5.19 4.65 0.56
C GLU A 64 -6.44 5.45 0.21
N ALA A 65 -7.30 5.73 1.21
CA ALA A 65 -8.53 6.47 1.00
C ALA A 65 -8.24 7.93 0.60
N PHE A 66 -7.31 8.58 1.31
CA PHE A 66 -6.86 9.93 0.98
C PHE A 66 -6.24 10.00 -0.42
N TYR A 67 -5.35 9.06 -0.73
CA TYR A 67 -4.61 9.06 -1.99
C TYR A 67 -5.55 8.93 -3.19
N LEU A 68 -6.53 8.03 -3.13
CA LEU A 68 -7.53 7.88 -4.18
C LEU A 68 -8.51 9.06 -4.25
N ALA A 69 -8.87 9.66 -3.12
CA ALA A 69 -9.71 10.86 -3.11
C ALA A 69 -9.00 12.07 -3.76
N ARG A 70 -7.67 12.17 -3.60
CA ARG A 70 -6.85 13.25 -4.16
C ARG A 70 -6.50 13.04 -5.63
N ASN A 71 -6.49 11.79 -6.10
CA ASN A 71 -6.15 11.40 -7.47
C ASN A 71 -7.31 10.59 -8.11
N PRO A 72 -8.40 11.26 -8.55
CA PRO A 72 -9.58 10.57 -9.08
C PRO A 72 -9.31 9.74 -10.34
N ASP A 73 -8.32 10.15 -11.14
CA ASP A 73 -7.82 9.39 -12.29
C ASP A 73 -7.24 8.04 -11.86
N VAL A 74 -6.45 8.03 -10.79
CA VAL A 74 -5.92 6.79 -10.21
C VAL A 74 -7.04 5.92 -9.62
N ALA A 75 -8.03 6.53 -8.99
CA ALA A 75 -9.19 5.81 -8.47
C ALA A 75 -9.97 5.07 -9.58
N VAL A 76 -10.10 5.67 -10.77
CA VAL A 76 -10.70 5.00 -11.94
C VAL A 76 -9.83 3.81 -12.37
N LEU A 77 -8.52 3.98 -12.49
CA LEU A 77 -7.61 2.90 -12.90
C LEU A 77 -7.61 1.73 -11.90
N VAL A 78 -7.72 2.01 -10.60
CA VAL A 78 -7.88 0.97 -9.57
C VAL A 78 -9.22 0.25 -9.71
N ALA A 79 -10.31 0.99 -9.94
CA ALA A 79 -11.64 0.40 -10.16
C ALA A 79 -11.72 -0.45 -11.44
N GLU A 80 -10.98 -0.09 -12.48
CA GLU A 80 -10.85 -0.85 -13.73
C GLU A 80 -9.90 -2.05 -13.60
N GLY A 81 -9.08 -2.07 -12.53
CA GLY A 81 -8.18 -3.17 -12.21
C GLY A 81 -6.78 -3.06 -12.82
N ASP A 82 -6.44 -1.91 -13.41
CA ASP A 82 -5.10 -1.62 -13.94
C ASP A 82 -4.04 -1.55 -12.82
N TYR A 83 -4.46 -1.12 -11.62
CA TYR A 83 -3.66 -1.19 -10.39
C TYR A 83 -4.41 -1.95 -9.32
N ARG A 84 -3.66 -2.67 -8.47
CA ARG A 84 -4.28 -3.41 -7.35
C ARG A 84 -4.86 -2.50 -6.27
N SER A 85 -4.26 -1.34 -6.11
CA SER A 85 -4.63 -0.30 -5.14
C SER A 85 -3.94 1.02 -5.51
N GLY A 86 -4.33 2.10 -4.85
CA GLY A 86 -3.62 3.38 -4.90
C GLY A 86 -2.16 3.25 -4.47
N PHE A 87 -1.87 2.43 -3.46
CA PHE A 87 -0.49 2.16 -3.05
C PHE A 87 0.37 1.52 -4.16
N ASP A 88 -0.22 0.64 -4.97
CA ASP A 88 0.48 0.03 -6.11
C ASP A 88 0.84 1.09 -7.18
N HIS A 89 -0.11 1.96 -7.51
CA HIS A 89 0.16 3.11 -8.37
C HIS A 89 1.20 4.06 -7.76
N PHE A 90 1.14 4.32 -6.45
CA PHE A 90 2.09 5.18 -5.75
C PHE A 90 3.51 4.63 -5.83
N CYS A 91 3.70 3.33 -5.59
CA CYS A 91 4.98 2.66 -5.73
C CYS A 91 5.58 2.83 -7.13
N GLN A 92 4.76 2.68 -8.17
CA GLN A 92 5.21 2.73 -9.57
C GLN A 92 5.44 4.17 -10.08
N PHE A 93 4.59 5.12 -9.66
CA PHE A 93 4.56 6.48 -10.22
C PHE A 93 4.44 7.58 -9.16
N GLY A 94 3.51 7.42 -8.21
CA GLY A 94 3.14 8.50 -7.30
C GLY A 94 4.23 9.01 -6.36
N HIS A 95 5.22 8.18 -5.99
CA HIS A 95 6.36 8.56 -5.15
C HIS A 95 7.19 9.74 -5.69
N ARG A 96 6.98 10.15 -6.94
CA ARG A 96 7.70 11.24 -7.61
C ARG A 96 7.13 12.64 -7.36
N GLY A 97 6.02 12.76 -6.64
CA GLY A 97 5.46 14.07 -6.33
C GLY A 97 4.00 14.09 -5.88
N LEU A 98 3.36 12.93 -5.70
CA LEU A 98 2.01 12.86 -5.14
C LEU A 98 2.12 12.63 -3.63
N SER A 99 1.35 13.39 -2.85
CA SER A 99 1.30 13.26 -1.39
C SER A 99 0.64 11.91 -1.03
N PRO A 100 1.35 10.99 -0.33
CA PRO A 100 0.80 9.68 0.03
C PRO A 100 -0.14 9.73 1.24
N HIS A 101 -0.16 10.85 1.97
CA HIS A 101 -0.91 11.01 3.21
C HIS A 101 -1.23 12.48 3.43
N TRP A 102 -2.35 12.77 4.07
CA TRP A 102 -2.79 14.14 4.41
C TRP A 102 -1.84 14.89 5.36
N LEU A 103 -0.88 14.20 5.97
CA LEU A 103 0.11 14.79 6.88
C LEU A 103 1.29 15.44 6.15
N PHE A 104 1.40 15.24 4.83
CA PHE A 104 2.52 15.72 4.00
C PHE A 104 2.07 16.77 2.96
N ASP A 105 0.85 17.31 3.09
CA ASP A 105 0.24 18.32 2.22
C ASP A 105 0.35 19.74 2.78
#